data_AF-A0A9X2VKU2-F1
#
_entry.id   AF-A0A9X2VKU2-F1
#
_cell.length_a   1.000
_cell.length_b   1.000
_cell.length_c   1.000
_cell.angle_alpha   90.00
_cell.angle_beta   90.00
_cell.angle_gamma   90.00
#
_symmetry.space_group_name_H-M   'P 1'
#
loop_
_entity.id
_entity.type
_entity.pdbx_description
1 polymer ?
#
loop_
_entity_poly.entity_id
_entity_poly.type
_entity_poly.pdbx_seq_one_letter_code
_entity_poly.pdbx_strand_id
1 'polypeptide(L)'
;MSVEGTWDLVVDTPLGKQRAVLELSTRDGELRGTARDLKHGEEVELVDLVVDGDRLTWTQSITKPMRLNLAFDVTVGGDEMTGHSKAGRLPRSKVSGHRAAPEGGRP
;
A
#
# COMPACT_ATOMS: atom_id res chain seq x y z
N MET A 1 -12.81 -6.28 11.20
CA MET A 1 -11.38 -6.61 11.19
C MET A 1 -10.63 -5.32 10.93
N SER A 2 -9.61 -4.97 11.73
CA SER A 2 -8.89 -3.72 11.52
C SER A 2 -7.75 -3.92 10.51
N VAL A 3 -7.71 -3.09 9.48
CA VAL A 3 -6.60 -3.01 8.51
C VAL A 3 -5.44 -2.18 9.05
N GLU A 4 -5.61 -1.54 10.20
CA GLU A 4 -4.59 -0.69 10.83
C GLU A 4 -3.31 -1.47 11.15
N GLY A 5 -2.17 -0.81 11.01
CA GLY A 5 -0.84 -1.38 11.21
C GLY A 5 0.09 -1.12 10.02
N THR A 6 1.27 -1.69 10.10
CA THR A 6 2.30 -1.59 9.05
C THR A 6 2.26 -2.82 8.16
N TRP A 7 2.40 -2.62 6.86
CA TRP A 7 2.28 -3.64 5.82
C TRP A 7 3.46 -3.55 4.86
N ASP A 8 4.13 -4.66 4.64
CA ASP A 8 5.16 -4.79 3.62
C ASP A 8 4.50 -5.17 2.29
N LEU A 9 4.42 -4.21 1.36
CA LEU A 9 3.85 -4.39 0.04
C LEU A 9 4.92 -4.72 -1.01
N VAL A 10 4.54 -5.58 -1.93
CA VAL A 10 5.27 -5.93 -3.14
C VAL A 10 4.36 -5.74 -4.34
N VAL A 11 4.76 -4.88 -5.26
CA VAL A 11 4.06 -4.59 -6.51
C VAL A 11 4.86 -5.14 -7.68
N ASP A 12 4.30 -6.15 -8.35
CA ASP A 12 4.90 -6.80 -9.51
C ASP A 12 4.53 -6.03 -10.77
N THR A 13 5.38 -5.08 -11.15
CA THR A 13 5.20 -4.25 -12.35
C THR A 13 5.98 -4.85 -13.53
N PRO A 14 5.61 -4.55 -14.78
CA PRO A 14 6.39 -4.94 -15.96
C PRO A 14 7.84 -4.41 -15.96
N LEU A 15 8.13 -3.37 -15.17
CA LEU A 15 9.47 -2.78 -15.03
C LEU A 15 10.29 -3.42 -13.89
N GLY A 16 9.67 -4.32 -13.11
CA GLY A 16 10.27 -5.00 -11.98
C GLY A 16 9.47 -4.85 -10.68
N LYS A 17 9.86 -5.63 -9.67
CA LYS A 17 9.24 -5.64 -8.34
C LYS A 17 9.56 -4.35 -7.60
N GLN A 18 8.52 -3.59 -7.25
CA GLN A 18 8.63 -2.45 -6.33
C GLN A 18 8.23 -2.91 -4.93
N ARG A 19 8.93 -2.44 -3.91
CA ARG A 19 8.62 -2.73 -2.50
C ARG A 19 8.27 -1.42 -1.81
N ALA A 20 7.18 -1.43 -1.05
CA ALA A 20 6.74 -0.27 -0.29
C ALA A 20 6.26 -0.71 1.08
N VAL A 21 6.45 0.15 2.07
CA VAL A 21 5.88 -0.01 3.41
C VAL A 21 4.63 0.85 3.48
N LEU A 22 3.49 0.25 3.79
CA LEU A 22 2.23 0.93 3.97
C LEU A 22 1.88 0.98 5.46
N GLU A 23 1.68 2.16 6.01
CA GLU A 23 1.24 2.37 7.37
C GLU A 23 -0.21 2.85 7.36
N LEU A 24 -1.08 2.17 8.10
CA LEU A 24 -2.51 2.47 8.20
C LEU A 24 -2.85 2.77 9.67
N SER A 25 -3.51 3.89 9.92
CA SER A 25 -3.94 4.30 11.26
C SER A 25 -5.25 5.05 11.21
N THR A 26 -6.15 4.79 12.16
CA THR A 26 -7.39 5.56 12.30
C THR A 26 -7.13 6.76 13.20
N ARG A 27 -7.50 7.95 12.73
CA ARG A 27 -7.40 9.19 13.50
C ARG A 27 -8.74 9.91 13.44
N ASP A 28 -9.29 10.23 14.61
CA ASP A 28 -10.59 10.92 14.74
C ASP A 28 -11.76 10.19 14.03
N GLY A 29 -11.67 8.85 13.92
CA GLY A 29 -12.67 8.02 13.24
C GLY A 29 -12.49 7.90 11.71
N GLU A 30 -11.46 8.55 11.15
CA GLU A 30 -11.12 8.49 9.73
C GLU A 30 -9.85 7.65 9.53
N LEU A 31 -9.90 6.68 8.61
CA LEU A 31 -8.72 5.89 8.29
C LEU A 31 -7.76 6.71 7.44
N ARG A 32 -6.49 6.74 7.85
CA ARG A 32 -5.40 7.38 7.11
C ARG A 32 -4.30 6.39 6.83
N GLY A 33 -3.51 6.68 5.81
CA GLY A 33 -2.32 5.90 5.55
C GLY A 33 -1.23 6.65 4.83
N THR A 34 -0.01 6.15 5.00
CA THR A 34 1.19 6.60 4.30
C THR A 34 1.86 5.41 3.63
N ALA A 35 2.29 5.58 2.39
CA ALA A 35 3.07 4.58 1.66
C ALA A 35 4.48 5.12 1.43
N ARG A 36 5.47 4.34 1.85
CA ARG A 36 6.88 4.63 1.68
C ARG A 36 7.53 3.66 0.72
N ASP A 37 8.02 4.16 -0.41
CA ASP A 37 8.77 3.38 -1.38
C ASP A 37 10.18 3.07 -0.85
N LEU A 38 10.54 1.78 -0.78
CA LEU A 38 11.83 1.35 -0.24
C LEU A 38 13.00 1.53 -1.21
N LYS A 39 12.72 1.72 -2.51
CA LYS A 39 13.74 1.83 -3.55
C LYS A 39 14.19 3.28 -3.75
N HIS A 40 13.24 4.22 -3.70
CA HIS A 40 13.44 5.64 -3.92
C HIS A 40 13.37 6.46 -2.62
N GLY A 41 12.89 5.86 -1.53
CA GLY A 41 12.70 6.54 -0.24
C GLY A 41 11.61 7.61 -0.27
N GLU A 42 10.74 7.57 -1.28
CA GLU A 42 9.64 8.52 -1.42
C GLU A 42 8.48 8.09 -0.51
N GLU A 43 7.97 9.02 0.28
CA GLU A 43 6.80 8.81 1.13
C GLU A 43 5.64 9.64 0.59
N VAL A 44 4.48 9.00 0.47
CA VAL A 44 3.26 9.60 -0.09
C VAL A 44 2.08 9.27 0.80
N GLU A 45 1.19 10.24 0.99
CA GLU A 45 -0.07 10.02 1.69
C GLU A 45 -1.07 9.30 0.78
N LEU A 46 -1.88 8.43 1.38
CA LEU A 46 -2.98 7.76 0.70
C LEU A 46 -4.16 8.71 0.57
N VAL A 47 -4.72 8.77 -0.64
CA VAL A 47 -5.87 9.60 -1.01
C VAL A 47 -7.04 8.69 -1.38
N ASP A 48 -8.26 9.10 -1.07
CA ASP A 48 -9.48 8.30 -1.31
C ASP A 48 -9.40 6.89 -0.70
N LEU A 49 -8.83 6.81 0.51
CA LEU A 49 -8.71 5.56 1.25
C LEU A 49 -10.09 5.10 1.75
N VAL A 50 -10.57 3.98 1.21
CA VAL A 50 -11.88 3.40 1.53
C VAL A 50 -11.71 1.94 1.90
N VAL A 51 -12.32 1.56 3.02
CA VAL A 51 -12.46 0.16 3.46
C VAL A 51 -13.91 -0.26 3.25
N ASP A 52 -14.12 -1.32 2.47
CA ASP A 52 -15.42 -1.96 2.26
C ASP A 52 -15.32 -3.44 2.64
N GLY A 53 -15.68 -3.77 3.88
CA GLY A 53 -15.55 -5.13 4.42
C GLY A 53 -14.08 -5.57 4.56
N ASP A 54 -13.64 -6.46 3.68
CA ASP A 54 -12.26 -6.94 3.54
C ASP A 54 -11.49 -6.26 2.41
N ARG A 55 -12.15 -5.43 1.60
CA ARG A 55 -11.55 -4.72 0.47
C ARG A 55 -11.05 -3.35 0.91
N LEU A 56 -9.83 -3.02 0.52
CA LEU A 56 -9.16 -1.75 0.74
C LEU A 56 -8.80 -1.14 -0.61
N THR A 57 -9.27 0.08 -0.86
CA THR A 57 -8.96 0.82 -2.08
C THR A 57 -8.40 2.18 -1.72
N TRP A 58 -7.38 2.63 -2.45
CA TRP A 58 -6.83 3.97 -2.31
C TRP A 58 -6.12 4.41 -3.58
N THR A 59 -5.78 5.68 -3.63
CA THR A 59 -4.91 6.25 -4.66
C THR A 59 -3.70 6.94 -4.04
N GLN A 60 -2.60 6.99 -4.77
CA GLN A 60 -1.41 7.73 -4.36
C GLN A 60 -0.70 8.26 -5.60
N SER A 61 -0.06 9.42 -5.45
CA SER A 61 0.70 10.06 -6.54
C SER A 61 2.18 10.03 -6.20
N ILE A 62 2.95 9.22 -6.92
CA ILE A 62 4.41 9.17 -6.77
C ILE A 62 5.07 10.13 -7.76
N THR A 63 6.27 10.61 -7.46
CA THR A 63 7.06 11.48 -8.34
C THR A 63 8.33 10.82 -8.86
N LYS A 64 8.79 9.74 -8.22
CA LYS A 64 10.02 9.02 -8.61
C LYS A 64 9.73 7.55 -8.98
N PRO A 65 10.38 7.00 -10.04
CA PRO A 65 11.28 7.67 -10.97
C PRO A 65 10.55 8.57 -11.99
N MET A 66 9.22 8.45 -12.08
CA MET A 66 8.35 9.27 -12.93
C MET A 66 7.07 9.59 -12.18
N ARG A 67 6.45 10.74 -12.49
CA ARG A 67 5.17 11.12 -11.90
C ARG A 67 4.05 10.18 -12.38
N LEU A 68 3.47 9.41 -11.47
CA LEU A 68 2.39 8.47 -11.76
C LEU A 68 1.33 8.53 -10.66
N ASN A 69 0.07 8.45 -11.08
CA ASN A 69 -1.05 8.21 -10.18
C ASN A 69 -1.32 6.71 -10.15
N LEU A 70 -1.16 6.13 -8.98
CA LEU A 70 -1.38 4.72 -8.72
C LEU A 70 -2.71 4.56 -8.00
N ALA A 71 -3.59 3.73 -8.54
CA ALA A 71 -4.81 3.29 -7.87
C ALA A 71 -4.61 1.84 -7.40
N PHE A 72 -4.86 1.59 -6.13
CA PHE A 72 -4.73 0.28 -5.49
C PHE A 72 -6.10 -0.27 -5.14
N ASP A 73 -6.25 -1.58 -5.35
CA ASP A 73 -7.46 -2.34 -5.07
C ASP A 73 -7.03 -3.70 -4.56
N VAL A 74 -7.14 -3.88 -3.25
CA VAL A 74 -6.63 -5.05 -2.54
C VAL A 74 -7.66 -5.57 -1.56
N THR A 75 -7.55 -6.85 -1.24
CA THR A 75 -8.32 -7.52 -0.19
C THR A 75 -7.37 -7.90 0.93
N VAL A 76 -7.78 -7.62 2.16
CA VAL A 76 -7.05 -7.90 3.39
C VAL A 76 -7.69 -9.07 4.11
N GLY A 77 -6.94 -10.15 4.29
CA GLY A 77 -7.35 -11.35 5.02
C GLY A 77 -6.38 -11.64 6.14
N GLY A 78 -6.74 -11.28 7.37
CA GLY A 78 -5.86 -11.47 8.54
C GLY A 78 -4.58 -10.65 8.44
N ASP A 79 -3.47 -11.32 8.12
CA ASP A 79 -2.13 -10.74 7.97
C ASP A 79 -1.62 -10.75 6.53
N GLU A 80 -2.47 -11.15 5.58
CA GLU A 80 -2.17 -11.14 4.15
C GLU A 80 -3.01 -10.10 3.42
N MET A 81 -2.39 -9.46 2.43
CA MET A 81 -3.03 -8.51 1.53
C MET A 81 -2.75 -8.96 0.09
N THR A 82 -3.79 -9.06 -0.73
CA THR A 82 -3.63 -9.43 -2.14
C THR A 82 -4.51 -8.59 -3.02
N GLY A 83 -4.05 -8.25 -4.22
CA GLY A 83 -4.84 -7.46 -5.14
C GLY A 83 -4.03 -6.96 -6.32
N HIS A 84 -4.40 -5.76 -6.79
CA HIS A 84 -3.80 -5.17 -7.96
C HIS A 84 -3.63 -3.66 -7.82
N SER A 85 -2.67 -3.10 -8.55
CA SER A 85 -2.50 -1.67 -8.71
C SER A 85 -2.54 -1.28 -10.17
N LYS A 86 -3.01 -0.07 -10.46
CA LYS A 86 -3.10 0.50 -11.79
C LYS A 86 -2.36 1.83 -11.83
N ALA A 87 -1.37 1.92 -12.70
CA ALA A 87 -0.58 3.13 -12.92
C ALA A 87 -1.03 3.84 -14.21
N GLY A 88 -2.04 4.70 -14.12
CA GLY A 88 -2.57 5.42 -15.29
C GLY A 88 -2.96 4.50 -16.47
N ARG A 89 -2.19 4.58 -17.57
CA ARG A 89 -2.40 3.79 -18.81
C ARG A 89 -1.69 2.43 -18.81
N LEU A 90 -0.89 2.12 -17.79
CA LEU A 90 -0.21 0.83 -17.71
C LEU A 90 -1.19 -0.31 -17.39
N PRO A 91 -0.82 -1.56 -17.75
CA PRO A 91 -1.52 -2.74 -17.28
C PRO A 91 -1.59 -2.79 -15.75
N ARG A 92 -2.58 -3.52 -15.23
CA ARG A 92 -2.65 -3.82 -13.80
C ARG A 92 -1.40 -4.60 -13.36
N SER A 93 -0.79 -4.16 -12.28
CA SER A 93 0.31 -4.83 -11.60
C SER A 93 -0.24 -5.64 -10.45
N LYS A 94 0.31 -6.83 -10.19
CA LYS A 94 -0.12 -7.64 -9.05
C LYS A 94 0.43 -7.01 -7.77
N VAL A 95 -0.40 -6.94 -6.74
CA VAL A 95 -0.02 -6.48 -5.41
C VAL A 95 -0.16 -7.63 -4.44
N SER A 96 0.87 -7.84 -3.64
CA SER A 96 0.86 -8.75 -2.49
C SER A 96 1.48 -8.01 -1.31
N GLY A 97 0.90 -8.14 -0.14
CA GLY A 97 1.37 -7.52 1.08
C GLY A 97 1.25 -8.47 2.26
N HIS A 98 2.10 -8.27 3.25
CA HIS A 98 2.01 -8.99 4.52
C HIS A 98 2.10 -7.98 5.65
N ARG A 99 1.39 -8.24 6.75
CA ARG A 99 1.49 -7.40 7.94
C ARG A 99 2.91 -7.49 8.47
N ALA A 100 3.57 -6.36 8.61
CA ALA A 100 4.86 -6.29 9.27
C ALA A 100 4.65 -6.71 10.73
N ALA A 101 5.48 -7.62 11.22
CA ALA A 101 5.51 -7.88 12.66
C ALA A 101 5.82 -6.55 13.37
N PRO A 102 5.19 -6.24 14.51
CA PRO A 102 5.65 -5.13 15.33
C PRO A 102 7.14 -5.36 15.57
N GLU A 103 8.00 -4.38 15.29
CA GLU A 103 9.43 -4.46 15.59
C GLU A 103 9.62 -4.52 17.11
N GLY A 104 9.37 -5.70 17.68
CA GLY A 104 9.60 -6.06 19.06
C GLY A 104 10.88 -6.88 19.12
N GLY A 105 11.99 -6.21 19.42
CA GLY A 105 13.21 -6.85 19.89
C GLY A 105 14.40 -6.70 18.94
N ARG A 106 15.12 -5.59 19.06
CA ARG A 106 16.58 -5.69 19.06
C ARG A 106 17.02 -5.82 20.52
N PRO A 107 17.81 -6.85 20.88
CA PRO A 107 18.42 -6.96 22.21
C PRO A 107 19.42 -5.83 22.48
#